data_AF-A0A842QDE3-F1
#
_entry.id   AF-A0A842QDE3-F1
#
_cell.length_a   1.000
_cell.length_b   1.000
_cell.length_c   1.000
_cell.angle_alpha   90.00
_cell.angle_beta   90.00
_cell.angle_gamma   90.00
#
_symmetry.space_group_name_H-M   'P 1'
#
loop_
_entity.id
_entity.type
_entity.pdbx_description
1 polymer ?
#
loop_
_entity_poly.entity_id
_entity_poly.type
_entity_poly.pdbx_seq_one_letter_code
_entity_poly.pdbx_strand_id
1 'polypeptide(L)'
;MRHRIANAVLTEKQNDIEYNGFWKPANTKPDGEYVLVWVSDWLKQDWGFYCYISLDAYKQDLDGIHGLIEELNFRGVDVYVEMVDHSPGLKEFYGKEYNKSKISHYHILKPETWERVI
;
A
#
# COMPACT_ATOMS: atom_id res chain seq x y z
N MET A 1 -4.61 17.60 11.36
CA MET A 1 -4.39 16.31 12.07
C MET A 1 -3.32 15.54 11.32
N ARG A 2 -2.31 15.01 12.02
CA ARG A 2 -1.20 14.27 11.40
C ARG A 2 -1.60 12.80 11.25
N HIS A 3 -1.80 12.34 10.02
CA HIS A 3 -1.94 10.91 9.73
C HIS A 3 -0.54 10.29 9.85
N ARG A 4 -0.23 9.75 11.03
CA ARG A 4 0.98 8.96 11.25
C ARG A 4 0.69 7.54 10.81
N ILE A 5 1.41 7.05 9.80
CA ILE A 5 1.63 5.60 9.67
C ILE A 5 2.21 5.16 11.01
N ALA A 6 1.53 4.23 11.68
CA ALA A 6 1.94 3.81 13.00
C ALA A 6 3.32 3.17 12.88
N ASN A 7 4.30 3.68 13.64
CA ASN A 7 5.58 3.00 13.85
C ASN A 7 5.27 1.57 14.29
N ALA A 8 5.41 0.62 13.36
CA ALA A 8 5.20 -0.78 13.65
C ALA A 8 6.23 -1.16 14.72
N VAL A 9 5.73 -1.53 15.89
CA VAL A 9 6.53 -1.90 17.04
C VAL A 9 7.28 -3.19 16.68
N LEU A 10 8.54 -3.04 16.24
CA LEU A 10 9.51 -4.12 16.16
C LEU A 10 9.98 -4.44 17.58
N THR A 11 9.19 -5.19 18.34
CA THR A 11 9.65 -5.78 19.60
C THR A 11 10.57 -6.95 19.31
N GLU A 12 11.82 -6.81 19.72
CA GLU A 12 12.86 -7.81 19.73
C GLU A 12 12.37 -9.14 20.34
N LYS A 13 12.22 -10.17 19.52
CA LYS A 13 12.53 -11.56 19.89
C LYS A 13 12.71 -12.41 18.63
N GLN A 14 13.98 -12.68 18.36
CA GLN A 14 14.48 -13.63 17.39
C GLN A 14 14.26 -15.05 17.97
N ASN A 15 13.37 -15.83 17.34
CA ASN A 15 13.25 -17.30 17.30
C ASN A 15 11.78 -17.68 17.11
N ASP A 16 11.52 -18.50 16.08
CA ASP A 16 10.21 -18.86 15.47
C ASP A 16 9.72 -17.85 14.41
N ILE A 17 10.02 -18.14 13.13
CA ILE A 17 9.42 -17.42 12.00
C ILE A 17 7.98 -17.94 11.82
N GLU A 18 7.08 -17.55 12.72
CA GLU A 18 5.66 -17.48 12.39
C GLU A 18 5.46 -16.27 11.48
N TYR A 19 5.02 -16.52 10.24
CA TYR A 19 4.76 -15.47 9.26
C TYR A 19 3.57 -14.59 9.67
N ASN A 20 3.87 -13.46 10.31
CA ASN A 20 2.92 -12.43 10.72
C ASN A 20 2.58 -11.48 9.57
N GLY A 21 2.07 -12.01 8.44
CA GLY A 21 1.52 -11.17 7.35
C GLY A 21 0.56 -10.13 7.94
N PHE A 22 0.74 -8.85 7.62
CA PHE A 22 -0.07 -7.79 8.22
C PHE A 22 -1.51 -7.89 7.69
N TRP A 23 -2.38 -8.56 8.43
CA TRP A 23 -3.82 -8.63 8.15
C TRP A 23 -4.56 -7.33 8.49
N LYS A 24 -3.84 -6.32 8.99
CA LYS A 24 -4.36 -4.99 9.30
C LYS A 24 -3.71 -3.95 8.40
N PRO A 25 -4.45 -2.92 7.95
CA PRO A 25 -3.87 -1.80 7.23
C PRO A 25 -2.74 -1.11 8.01
N ALA A 26 -1.65 -0.76 7.31
CA ALA A 26 -0.49 -0.04 7.84
C ALA A 26 -0.83 1.41 8.24
N ASN A 27 -1.91 1.95 7.69
CA ASN A 27 -2.45 3.26 8.04
C ASN A 27 -3.96 3.20 8.28
N THR A 28 -4.48 4.25 8.92
CA THR A 28 -5.91 4.39 9.19
C THR A 28 -6.65 4.69 7.88
N LYS A 29 -7.85 4.12 7.76
CA LYS A 29 -8.78 4.46 6.67
C LYS A 29 -9.09 5.97 6.72
N PRO A 30 -8.88 6.72 5.62
CA PRO A 30 -9.20 8.15 5.59
C PRO A 30 -10.72 8.38 5.55
N ASP A 31 -11.16 9.54 6.02
CA ASP A 31 -12.58 9.96 5.98
C ASP A 31 -13.05 10.33 4.56
N GLY A 32 -12.10 10.72 3.70
CA GLY A 32 -12.34 11.13 2.30
C GLY A 32 -12.21 10.00 1.29
N GLU A 33 -11.98 10.37 0.03
CA GLU A 33 -11.81 9.43 -1.08
C GLU A 33 -10.48 8.65 -0.97
N TYR A 34 -10.50 7.35 -1.24
CA TYR A 34 -9.36 6.45 -1.07
C TYR A 34 -9.35 5.27 -2.03
N VAL A 35 -8.17 4.67 -2.20
CA VAL A 35 -7.99 3.30 -2.69
C VAL A 35 -7.30 2.48 -1.60
N LEU A 36 -7.80 1.28 -1.34
CA LEU A 36 -7.12 0.27 -0.51
C LEU A 36 -6.32 -0.64 -1.42
N VAL A 37 -5.03 -0.78 -1.13
CA VAL A 37 -4.13 -1.68 -1.84
C VAL A 37 -3.52 -2.70 -0.89
N TRP A 38 -3.16 -3.84 -1.44
CA TRP A 38 -2.29 -4.82 -0.81
C TRP A 38 -0.93 -4.79 -1.50
N VAL A 39 0.14 -4.71 -0.71
CA VAL A 39 1.52 -4.68 -1.18
C VAL A 39 2.27 -5.82 -0.51
N SER A 40 3.06 -6.57 -1.28
CA SER A 40 3.85 -7.69 -0.77
C SER A 40 5.16 -7.86 -1.53
N ASP A 41 6.04 -8.72 -1.03
CA ASP A 41 7.04 -9.34 -1.88
C ASP A 41 6.35 -10.15 -3.01
N TRP A 42 7.04 -10.35 -4.13
CA TRP A 42 6.50 -11.04 -5.29
C TRP A 42 5.95 -12.43 -4.97
N LEU A 43 6.67 -13.18 -4.13
CA LEU A 43 6.31 -14.54 -3.73
C LEU A 43 5.24 -14.56 -2.63
N LYS A 44 4.92 -13.41 -2.03
CA LYS A 44 3.99 -13.26 -0.90
C LYS A 44 4.40 -14.14 0.28
N GLN A 45 5.71 -14.36 0.41
CA GLN A 45 6.26 -15.22 1.44
C GLN A 45 6.75 -14.35 2.56
N ASP A 46 7.61 -13.37 2.28
CA ASP A 46 8.40 -12.66 3.27
C ASP A 46 7.67 -11.52 3.98
N TRP A 47 6.88 -10.74 3.24
CA TRP A 47 6.20 -9.59 3.81
C TRP A 47 5.00 -9.18 2.97
N GLY A 48 4.00 -8.63 3.64
CA GLY A 48 2.88 -7.99 2.96
C GLY A 48 2.01 -7.22 3.92
N PHE A 49 1.37 -6.16 3.41
CA PHE A 49 0.52 -5.27 4.19
C PHE A 49 -0.55 -4.62 3.33
N TYR A 50 -1.68 -4.31 3.96
CA TYR A 50 -2.70 -3.45 3.37
C TYR A 50 -2.36 -1.98 3.64
N CYS A 51 -2.71 -1.07 2.74
CA CYS A 51 -2.63 0.37 2.99
C CYS A 51 -3.66 1.14 2.17
N TYR A 52 -4.15 2.22 2.77
CA TYR A 52 -5.01 3.20 2.10
C TYR A 52 -4.14 4.27 1.45
N ILE A 53 -4.52 4.71 0.25
CA ILE A 53 -3.98 5.90 -0.39
C ILE A 53 -5.14 6.87 -0.56
N SER A 54 -5.08 8.01 0.12
CA SER A 54 -6.12 9.03 0.10
C SER A 54 -5.95 9.97 -1.09
N LEU A 55 -7.05 10.44 -1.68
CA LEU A 55 -6.99 11.42 -2.76
C LEU A 55 -6.35 12.75 -2.31
N ASP A 56 -6.65 13.18 -1.08
CA ASP A 56 -6.21 14.48 -0.55
C ASP A 56 -4.74 14.49 -0.08
N ALA A 57 -4.18 13.33 0.25
CA ALA A 57 -2.81 13.22 0.78
C ALA A 57 -1.99 12.10 0.11
N TYR A 58 -2.30 11.75 -1.14
CA TYR A 58 -1.66 10.62 -1.84
C TYR A 58 -0.13 10.74 -1.84
N LYS A 59 0.46 11.94 -2.00
CA LYS A 59 1.93 12.10 -2.00
C LYS A 59 2.54 11.62 -0.67
N GLN A 60 1.95 12.05 0.45
CA GLN A 60 2.42 11.64 1.77
C GLN A 60 2.17 10.14 2.03
N ASP A 61 1.04 9.62 1.57
CA ASP A 61 0.73 8.19 1.70
C ASP A 61 1.71 7.34 0.89
N LEU A 62 2.02 7.74 -0.35
CA LEU A 62 3.00 7.08 -1.23
C LEU A 62 4.41 7.10 -0.65
N ASP A 63 4.88 8.24 -0.15
CA ASP A 63 6.19 8.34 0.50
C ASP A 63 6.29 7.38 1.69
N GLY A 64 5.24 7.32 2.51
CA GLY A 64 5.17 6.41 3.65
C GLY A 64 5.13 4.92 3.25
N ILE A 65 4.40 4.58 2.19
CA ILE A 65 4.35 3.22 1.65
C ILE A 65 5.72 2.81 1.09
N HIS A 66 6.38 3.68 0.33
CA HIS A 66 7.72 3.38 -0.21
C HIS A 66 8.76 3.19 0.89
N GLY A 67 8.76 4.05 1.92
CA GLY A 67 9.66 3.86 3.07
C GLY A 67 9.44 2.51 3.76
N LEU A 68 8.17 2.10 3.94
CA LEU A 68 7.87 0.78 4.52
C LEU A 68 8.30 -0.38 3.61
N ILE A 69 8.16 -0.26 2.29
CA ILE A 69 8.68 -1.26 1.33
C ILE A 69 10.19 -1.36 1.45
N GLU A 70 10.92 -0.24 1.52
CA GLU A 70 12.38 -0.22 1.67
C GLU A 70 12.83 -0.90 2.98
N GLU A 71 12.11 -0.67 4.09
CA GLU A 71 12.39 -1.30 5.37
C GLU A 71 12.14 -2.82 5.35
N LEU A 72 11.06 -3.27 4.70
CA LEU A 72 10.66 -4.68 4.68
C LEU A 72 11.36 -5.50 3.58
N ASN A 73 11.73 -4.89 2.45
CA ASN A 73 12.29 -5.59 1.29
C ASN A 73 13.81 -5.78 1.38
N PHE A 74 14.30 -6.30 2.51
CA PHE A 74 15.73 -6.50 2.78
C PHE A 74 16.42 -7.46 1.78
N ARG A 75 15.65 -8.27 1.05
CA ARG A 75 16.16 -9.21 0.02
C ARG A 75 16.20 -8.61 -1.38
N GLY A 76 15.64 -7.41 -1.58
CA GLY A 76 15.59 -6.76 -2.90
C GLY A 76 14.80 -7.54 -3.93
N VAL A 77 13.75 -8.25 -3.52
CA VAL A 77 12.89 -9.00 -4.45
C VAL A 77 11.87 -8.06 -5.09
N ASP A 78 11.27 -8.51 -6.20
CA ASP A 78 10.22 -7.75 -6.88
C ASP A 78 9.02 -7.49 -5.94
N VAL A 79 8.36 -6.35 -6.13
CA VAL A 79 7.20 -5.93 -5.34
C VAL A 79 5.91 -6.25 -6.11
N TYR A 80 4.97 -6.91 -5.43
CA TYR A 80 3.62 -7.13 -5.92
C TYR A 80 2.66 -6.12 -5.31
N VAL A 81 1.76 -5.59 -6.13
CA VAL A 81 0.71 -4.64 -5.70
C VAL A 81 -0.62 -5.07 -6.30
N GLU A 82 -1.63 -5.15 -5.45
CA GLU A 82 -3.03 -5.44 -5.80
C GLU A 82 -3.93 -4.32 -5.28
N MET A 83 -4.94 -3.96 -6.06
CA MET A 83 -5.97 -3.02 -5.64
C MET A 83 -7.14 -3.84 -5.10
N VAL A 84 -7.60 -3.51 -3.89
CA VAL A 84 -8.51 -4.37 -3.10
C VAL A 84 -9.89 -3.74 -2.99
N ASP A 85 -9.95 -2.45 -2.68
CA ASP A 85 -11.19 -1.71 -2.47
C ASP A 85 -10.99 -0.22 -2.80
N HIS A 86 -12.08 0.53 -2.91
CA HIS A 86 -12.05 1.98 -3.13
C HIS A 86 -13.29 2.67 -2.57
N SER A 87 -13.17 3.97 -2.33
CA SER A 87 -14.32 4.82 -2.02
C SER A 87 -15.23 5.03 -3.25
N PRO A 88 -16.53 5.32 -3.07
CA PRO A 88 -17.47 5.46 -4.18
C PRO A 88 -17.10 6.51 -5.23
N GLY A 89 -16.53 7.65 -4.84
CA GLY A 89 -16.15 8.73 -5.76
C GLY A 89 -14.97 8.39 -6.66
N LEU A 90 -14.14 7.41 -6.29
CA LEU A 90 -13.02 6.93 -7.10
C LEU A 90 -13.34 5.72 -7.99
N LYS A 91 -14.60 5.34 -8.15
CA LYS A 91 -14.98 4.16 -8.97
C LYS A 91 -14.42 4.19 -10.39
N GLU A 92 -14.47 5.34 -11.06
CA GLU A 92 -13.98 5.45 -12.44
C GLU A 92 -12.45 5.39 -12.50
N PHE A 93 -11.77 6.09 -11.59
CA PHE A 93 -10.31 6.01 -11.43
C PHE A 93 -9.87 4.57 -11.17
N TYR A 94 -10.49 3.92 -10.19
CA TYR A 94 -10.22 2.52 -9.85
C TYR A 94 -10.42 1.60 -11.05
N GLY A 95 -11.54 1.72 -11.76
CA GLY A 95 -11.81 0.92 -12.94
C GLY A 95 -10.80 1.14 -14.07
N LYS A 96 -10.31 2.38 -14.26
CA LYS A 96 -9.27 2.67 -15.25
C LYS A 96 -7.94 2.01 -14.89
N GLU A 97 -7.49 2.17 -13.66
CA GLU A 97 -6.18 1.67 -13.21
C GLU A 97 -6.17 0.14 -13.06
N TYR A 98 -7.25 -0.45 -12.53
CA TYR A 98 -7.42 -1.90 -12.42
C TYR A 98 -7.34 -2.60 -13.80
N ASN A 99 -7.82 -1.96 -14.87
CA ASN A 99 -7.82 -2.52 -16.21
C ASN A 99 -6.51 -2.31 -16.98
N LYS A 100 -5.62 -1.41 -16.54
CA LYS A 100 -4.42 -1.02 -17.30
C LYS A 100 -3.29 -2.05 -17.27
N SER A 101 -3.25 -2.94 -16.30
CA SER A 101 -2.28 -4.04 -16.31
C SER A 101 -2.63 -5.13 -15.30
N LYS A 102 -3.22 -6.23 -15.80
CA LYS A 102 -3.47 -7.48 -15.05
C LYS A 102 -2.24 -8.08 -14.35
N ILE A 103 -1.05 -7.52 -14.55
CA ILE A 103 0.23 -8.13 -14.17
C ILE A 103 0.98 -7.30 -13.10
N SER A 104 0.60 -6.04 -12.85
CA SER A 104 1.15 -5.26 -11.73
C SER A 104 0.40 -3.94 -11.56
N HIS A 105 -0.34 -3.77 -10.45
CA HIS A 105 -0.91 -2.47 -10.11
C HIS A 105 0.11 -1.51 -9.51
N TYR A 106 1.42 -1.77 -9.65
CA TYR A 106 2.49 -0.95 -9.07
C TYR A 106 2.46 0.52 -9.49
N HIS A 107 1.88 0.83 -10.66
CA HIS A 107 1.66 2.21 -11.09
C HIS A 107 0.77 3.01 -10.12
N ILE A 108 -0.08 2.37 -9.32
CA ILE A 108 -0.86 3.04 -8.27
C ILE A 108 0.02 3.66 -7.19
N LEU A 109 1.26 3.20 -7.06
CA LEU A 109 2.24 3.76 -6.14
C LEU A 109 3.01 4.96 -6.72
N LYS A 110 2.64 5.45 -7.90
CA LYS A 110 3.31 6.57 -8.58
C LYS A 110 2.48 7.85 -8.47
N PRO A 111 3.07 9.00 -8.08
CA PRO A 111 2.34 10.26 -7.97
C PRO A 111 1.59 10.67 -9.25
N GLU A 112 2.16 10.39 -10.43
CA GLU A 112 1.58 10.79 -11.73
C GLU A 112 0.27 10.07 -12.06
N THR A 113 0.01 8.94 -11.40
CA THR A 113 -1.26 8.21 -11.53
C THR A 113 -2.40 8.98 -10.86
N TRP A 114 -2.12 9.62 -9.72
CA TRP A 114 -3.09 10.35 -8.91
C TRP A 114 -3.30 11.79 -9.39
N GLU A 115 -2.27 12.41 -9.97
CA GLU A 115 -2.36 13.75 -10.56
C GLU A 115 -3.37 13.84 -11.72
N ARG A 116 -3.79 12.70 -12.28
CA ARG A 116 -4.79 12.62 -13.36
C ARG A 116 -6.24 12.62 -12.85
N VAL A 117 -6.43 12.56 -11.53
CA VAL A 117 -7.75 12.47 -10.88
C VAL A 117 -8.26 13.86 -10.47
N ILE A 118 -7.34 14.80 -10.21
CA ILE A 118 -7.57 16.21 -9.85
C ILE A 118 -7.67 17.05 -11.11
#